data_AF-A0A1A7ZVY5-F1
#
_entry.id   AF-A0A1A7ZVY5-F1
#
_cell.length_a   1.000
_cell.length_b   1.000
_cell.length_c   1.000
_cell.angle_alpha   90.00
_cell.angle_beta   90.00
_cell.angle_gamma   90.00
#
_symmetry.space_group_name_H-M   'P 1'
#
loop_
_entity.id
_entity.type
_entity.pdbx_description
1 polymer ?
#
loop_
_entity_poly.entity_id
_entity_poly.type
_entity_poly.pdbx_seq_one_letter_code
_entity_poly.pdbx_strand_id
1 'polypeptide(L)'
;MYCTIKLISAFSTLLMKTLVVLFFLFWSEEHLRNSMHPSTHACVYLNLFDFLFLLTQIHRGMVIYICFFRGATDDVLPKMVSTLLNLRLCESTSGKMVSVSELPGSLLIVPQATLGGRNKGRAMQYHNNINKEEGLRLYSKFVSLCEKELVAAAAASATSGAEVTVKHGTYGNRQVLQLDTNGPYTHLMDF
;
A
#
# COMPACT_ATOMS: atom_id res chain seq x y z
N MET A 1 -19.16 3.97 13.84
CA MET A 1 -19.33 4.53 12.47
C MET A 1 -19.03 3.40 11.50
N TYR A 2 -20.04 2.89 10.79
CA TYR A 2 -19.91 1.69 9.96
C TYR A 2 -19.09 2.03 8.70
N CYS A 3 -17.99 1.31 8.48
CA CYS A 3 -17.21 1.41 7.25
C CYS A 3 -17.97 0.66 6.15
N THR A 4 -18.69 1.41 5.32
CA THR A 4 -19.36 0.87 4.14
C THR A 4 -18.31 0.64 3.05
N ILE A 5 -17.89 -0.61 2.86
CA ILE A 5 -17.11 -1.01 1.68
C ILE A 5 -18.05 -0.89 0.47
N LYS A 6 -17.91 0.19 -0.30
CA LYS A 6 -18.55 0.29 -1.61
C LYS A 6 -17.87 -0.74 -2.53
N LEU A 7 -18.57 -1.83 -2.80
CA LEU A 7 -18.24 -2.75 -3.88
C LEU A 7 -18.44 -1.99 -5.20
N ILE A 8 -17.36 -1.51 -5.81
CA ILE A 8 -17.41 -0.93 -7.15
C ILE A 8 -17.42 -2.09 -8.14
N SER A 9 -18.63 -2.52 -8.54
CA SER A 9 -18.81 -3.43 -9.67
C SER A 9 -18.91 -2.62 -10.96
N ALA A 10 -17.93 -2.81 -11.85
CA ALA A 10 -17.97 -2.71 -13.31
C ALA A 10 -16.62 -2.18 -13.80
N PHE A 11 -15.73 -3.06 -14.28
CA PHE A 11 -14.50 -2.63 -14.93
C PHE A 11 -14.25 -3.46 -16.18
N SER A 12 -14.14 -2.73 -17.30
CA SER A 12 -13.92 -3.23 -18.65
C SER A 12 -12.57 -3.95 -18.74
N THR A 13 -12.60 -5.23 -19.10
CA THR A 13 -11.51 -6.21 -18.96
C THR A 13 -10.45 -6.16 -20.07
N LEU A 14 -10.44 -5.17 -20.97
CA LEU A 14 -9.64 -5.29 -22.19
C LEU A 14 -8.20 -4.73 -22.10
N LEU A 15 -7.81 -4.01 -21.03
CA LEU A 15 -6.46 -3.41 -20.95
C LEU A 15 -5.81 -3.36 -19.55
N MET A 16 -6.35 -4.01 -18.53
CA MET A 16 -5.83 -3.93 -17.15
C MET A 16 -4.64 -4.90 -16.95
N LYS A 17 -3.46 -4.38 -16.59
CA LYS A 17 -2.25 -5.19 -16.35
C LYS A 17 -1.90 -5.26 -14.86
N THR A 18 -2.28 -4.26 -14.07
CA THR A 18 -2.09 -4.24 -12.60
C THR A 18 -3.28 -3.59 -11.91
N LEU A 19 -3.61 -4.06 -10.70
CA LEU A 19 -4.61 -3.47 -9.80
C LEU A 19 -3.96 -3.12 -8.47
N VAL A 20 -4.14 -1.89 -8.02
CA VAL A 20 -3.60 -1.36 -6.77
C VAL A 20 -4.73 -0.81 -5.92
N VAL A 21 -4.84 -1.27 -4.67
CA VAL A 21 -5.71 -0.64 -3.66
C VAL A 21 -4.81 0.11 -2.69
N LEU A 22 -5.07 1.40 -2.50
CA LEU A 22 -4.36 2.24 -1.55
C LEU A 22 -5.20 2.42 -0.30
N PHE A 23 -4.61 2.20 0.87
CA PHE A 23 -5.18 2.56 2.16
C PHE A 23 -4.31 3.64 2.81
N PHE A 24 -4.94 4.68 3.36
CA PHE A 24 -4.23 5.81 3.97
C PHE A 24 -4.40 5.82 5.48
N LEU A 25 -3.30 6.12 6.14
CA LEU A 25 -3.19 6.17 7.58
C LEU A 25 -3.12 7.64 7.96
N PHE A 26 -4.29 8.24 8.14
CA PHE A 26 -4.39 9.64 8.52
C PHE A 26 -4.34 9.79 10.05
N TRP A 27 -3.58 10.79 10.51
CA TRP A 27 -3.71 11.31 11.86
C TRP A 27 -3.34 12.80 11.90
N SER A 28 -4.22 13.63 12.46
CA SER A 28 -3.96 15.05 12.77
C SER A 28 -3.23 15.17 14.12
N GLU A 29 -2.14 15.95 14.17
CA GLU A 29 -1.37 16.27 15.38
C GLU A 29 -2.22 16.71 16.59
N GLU A 30 -3.37 17.33 16.34
CA GLU A 30 -4.29 17.81 17.38
C GLU A 30 -5.09 16.67 18.03
N HIS A 31 -5.33 15.58 17.28
CA HIS A 31 -5.97 14.37 17.77
C HIS A 31 -4.95 13.44 18.48
N LEU A 32 -3.65 13.54 18.18
CA LEU A 32 -2.57 12.82 18.90
C LEU A 32 -2.45 13.31 20.34
N ARG A 33 -2.63 14.61 20.56
CA ARG A 33 -2.53 15.23 21.89
C ARG A 33 -3.73 14.94 22.80
N ASN A 34 -4.92 14.76 22.24
CA ASN A 34 -6.16 14.59 23.00
C ASN A 34 -6.62 13.13 23.16
N SER A 35 -5.95 12.16 22.51
CA SER A 35 -6.26 10.75 22.70
C SER A 35 -5.38 10.15 23.80
N MET A 36 -6.02 9.70 24.89
CA MET A 36 -5.37 9.05 26.03
C MET A 36 -4.90 7.60 25.72
N HIS A 37 -4.83 7.24 24.43
CA HIS A 37 -4.41 5.92 23.94
C HIS A 37 -3.06 6.04 23.21
N PRO A 38 -1.98 5.43 23.71
CA PRO A 38 -0.61 5.62 23.22
C PRO A 38 -0.27 4.84 21.93
N SER A 39 -1.24 4.53 21.07
CA SER A 39 -0.99 3.69 19.89
C SER A 39 -1.77 4.18 18.68
N THR A 40 -1.18 5.13 17.97
CA THR A 40 -1.68 5.75 16.73
C THR A 40 -0.85 5.27 15.55
N HIS A 41 -0.76 3.95 15.44
CA HIS A 41 0.15 3.26 14.53
C HIS A 41 -0.61 2.29 13.64
N ALA A 42 -0.29 2.26 12.36
CA ALA A 42 -0.65 1.12 11.53
C ALA A 42 0.38 0.01 11.75
N CYS A 43 -0.03 -0.98 12.54
CA CYS A 43 0.84 -2.11 12.86
C CYS A 43 0.51 -3.30 11.98
N VAL A 44 1.47 -3.72 11.16
CA VAL A 44 1.27 -4.84 10.24
C VAL A 44 1.92 -6.06 10.82
N TYR A 45 1.10 -7.04 11.18
CA TYR A 45 1.55 -8.32 11.73
C TYR A 45 2.05 -9.22 10.60
N LEU A 46 3.28 -8.99 10.14
CA LEU A 46 3.85 -9.75 9.06
C LEU A 46 4.42 -11.09 9.54
N ASN A 47 3.67 -12.17 9.32
CA ASN A 47 4.17 -13.52 9.54
C ASN A 47 5.25 -13.85 8.49
N LEU A 48 6.52 -13.85 8.89
CA LEU A 48 7.53 -14.70 8.26
C LEU A 48 7.46 -16.10 8.89
N PHE A 49 7.72 -17.10 8.05
CA PHE A 49 7.52 -18.53 8.32
C PHE A 49 8.28 -19.01 9.58
N ASP A 50 7.62 -19.92 10.31
CA ASP A 50 8.08 -20.75 11.44
C ASP A 50 8.51 -20.04 12.75
N PHE A 51 7.64 -20.19 13.75
CA PHE A 51 7.86 -20.01 15.20
C PHE A 51 8.21 -18.63 15.77
N LEU A 52 8.56 -17.61 14.97
CA LEU A 52 8.83 -16.26 15.46
C LEU A 52 8.03 -15.19 14.70
N PHE A 53 6.98 -14.63 15.32
CA PHE A 53 6.25 -13.48 14.79
C PHE A 53 7.17 -12.25 14.79
N LEU A 54 7.71 -11.85 13.63
CA LEU A 54 8.36 -10.56 13.46
C LEU A 54 7.31 -9.49 13.14
N LEU A 55 7.18 -8.49 14.01
CA LEU A 55 6.25 -7.39 13.80
C LEU A 55 6.95 -6.28 13.00
N THR A 56 6.33 -5.86 11.90
CA THR A 56 6.77 -4.68 11.16
C THR A 56 5.71 -3.61 11.28
N GLN A 57 6.09 -2.46 11.84
CA GLN A 57 5.18 -1.35 12.03
C GLN A 57 5.61 -0.18 11.14
N ILE A 58 4.63 0.50 10.57
CA ILE A 58 4.84 1.82 9.98
C ILE A 58 4.05 2.85 10.80
N HIS A 59 4.55 4.08 10.81
CA HIS A 59 3.85 5.21 11.40
C HIS A 59 2.90 5.82 10.35
N ARG A 60 2.73 7.14 10.38
CA ARG A 60 1.98 7.89 9.38
C ARG A 60 2.51 7.59 7.98
N GLY A 61 1.61 7.32 7.05
CA GLY A 61 2.03 6.88 5.74
C GLY A 61 0.93 6.33 4.85
N MET A 62 1.36 5.57 3.85
CA MET A 62 0.50 4.96 2.84
C MET A 62 0.68 3.44 2.85
N VAL A 63 -0.43 2.71 2.74
CA VAL A 63 -0.47 1.27 2.53
C VAL A 63 -0.85 1.01 1.08
N ILE A 64 -0.02 0.23 0.37
CA ILE A 64 -0.25 -0.21 -1.01
C ILE A 64 -0.55 -1.70 -0.99
N TYR A 65 -1.76 -2.10 -1.37
CA TYR A 65 -2.05 -3.47 -1.77
C TYR A 65 -1.88 -3.60 -3.27
N ILE A 66 -1.09 -4.57 -3.71
CA ILE A 66 -0.74 -4.74 -5.12
C ILE A 66 -1.10 -6.13 -5.66
N CYS A 67 -1.68 -6.16 -6.86
CA CYS A 67 -1.98 -7.36 -7.62
C CYS A 67 -1.57 -7.19 -9.08
N PHE A 68 -0.72 -8.08 -9.58
CA PHE A 68 -0.31 -8.13 -10.98
C PHE A 68 -1.17 -9.12 -11.77
N PHE A 69 -1.52 -8.75 -13.00
CA PHE A 69 -2.23 -9.63 -13.94
C PHE A 69 -1.27 -10.24 -14.97
N ARG A 70 -1.76 -11.26 -15.68
CA ARG A 70 -1.05 -11.85 -16.81
C ARG A 70 -0.72 -10.77 -17.84
N GLY A 71 0.53 -10.77 -18.32
CA GLY A 71 1.02 -9.79 -19.28
C GLY A 71 1.55 -8.49 -18.67
N ALA A 72 1.55 -8.36 -17.33
CA ALA A 72 2.35 -7.32 -16.68
C ALA A 72 3.85 -7.56 -16.94
N THR A 73 4.56 -6.51 -17.32
CA THR A 73 6.01 -6.51 -17.58
C THR A 73 6.70 -5.47 -16.71
N ASP A 74 8.03 -5.49 -16.67
CA ASP A 74 8.81 -4.51 -15.90
C ASP A 74 8.57 -3.06 -16.33
N ASP A 75 8.14 -2.84 -17.59
CA ASP A 75 7.95 -1.51 -18.18
C ASP A 75 6.86 -0.69 -17.47
N VAL A 76 5.92 -1.35 -16.80
CA VAL A 76 4.84 -0.67 -16.06
C VAL A 76 5.33 -0.12 -14.71
N LEU A 77 6.38 -0.71 -14.14
CA LEU A 77 6.78 -0.45 -12.76
C LEU A 77 7.25 1.00 -12.53
N PRO A 78 8.11 1.62 -13.36
CA PRO A 78 8.55 2.99 -13.13
C PRO A 78 7.39 3.99 -13.14
N LYS A 79 6.47 3.85 -14.12
CA LYS A 79 5.28 4.71 -14.18
C LYS A 79 4.39 4.50 -12.96
N MET A 80 4.21 3.24 -12.55
CA MET A 80 3.37 2.91 -11.39
C MET A 80 3.94 3.49 -10.09
N VAL A 81 5.23 3.28 -9.81
CA VAL A 81 5.89 3.81 -8.60
C VAL A 81 5.82 5.34 -8.59
N SER A 82 6.22 5.99 -9.68
CA SER A 82 6.16 7.45 -9.77
C SER A 82 4.74 7.99 -9.56
N THR A 83 3.73 7.36 -10.16
CA THR A 83 2.33 7.75 -9.97
C THR A 83 1.93 7.60 -8.50
N LEU A 84 2.15 6.43 -7.91
CA LEU A 84 1.72 6.11 -6.56
C LEU A 84 2.36 7.02 -5.50
N LEU A 85 3.67 7.29 -5.63
CA LEU A 85 4.42 8.07 -4.65
C LEU A 85 4.19 9.59 -4.76
N ASN A 86 3.68 10.08 -5.90
CA ASN A 86 3.43 11.51 -6.13
C ASN A 86 1.94 11.90 -6.05
N LEU A 87 1.05 10.94 -5.84
CA LEU A 87 -0.36 11.23 -5.62
C LEU A 87 -0.58 11.98 -4.31
N ARG A 88 -1.31 13.09 -4.39
CA ARG A 88 -1.61 13.96 -3.25
C ARG A 88 -2.77 13.41 -2.42
N LEU A 89 -2.52 12.27 -1.78
CA LEU A 89 -3.52 11.52 -1.01
C LEU A 89 -3.22 11.50 0.49
N CYS A 90 -2.07 12.03 0.91
CA CYS A 90 -1.74 12.19 2.31
C CYS A 90 -2.09 13.62 2.74
N GLU A 91 -2.80 13.79 3.84
CA GLU A 91 -3.02 15.12 4.40
C GLU A 91 -1.82 15.50 5.27
N SER A 92 -1.34 16.74 5.18
CA SER A 92 -0.23 17.30 5.99
C SER A 92 -0.73 17.88 7.32
N THR A 93 0.17 18.39 8.17
CA THR A 93 -0.22 19.02 9.45
C THR A 93 -1.06 20.29 9.29
N SER A 94 -1.02 20.94 8.13
CA SER A 94 -1.84 22.12 7.81
C SER A 94 -3.19 21.78 7.17
N GLY A 95 -3.54 20.48 7.05
CA GLY A 95 -4.73 20.02 6.34
C GLY A 95 -4.62 20.03 4.81
N LYS A 96 -3.47 20.44 4.26
CA LYS A 96 -3.22 20.39 2.81
C LYS A 96 -2.94 18.95 2.37
N MET A 97 -3.61 18.50 1.31
CA MET A 97 -3.28 17.25 0.62
C MET A 97 -1.93 17.34 -0.10
N VAL A 98 -1.05 16.39 0.17
CA VAL A 98 0.33 16.26 -0.29
C VAL A 98 0.63 14.81 -0.63
N SER A 99 1.72 14.56 -1.34
CA SER A 99 2.15 13.19 -1.64
C SER A 99 2.85 12.53 -0.44
N VAL A 100 2.98 11.21 -0.45
CA VAL A 100 3.76 10.50 0.57
C VAL A 100 5.25 10.91 0.51
N SER A 101 5.73 11.28 -0.68
CA SER A 101 7.11 11.74 -0.93
C SER A 101 7.38 13.15 -0.39
N GLU A 102 6.33 13.97 -0.26
CA GLU A 102 6.39 15.32 0.32
C GLU A 102 6.26 15.31 1.87
N LEU A 103 5.98 14.14 2.45
CA LEU A 103 5.89 13.94 3.90
C LEU A 103 7.07 13.12 4.40
N PRO A 104 7.38 13.18 5.72
CA PRO A 104 8.11 12.10 6.38
C PRO A 104 7.23 10.85 6.53
N GLY A 105 6.57 10.42 5.44
CA GLY A 105 5.61 9.33 5.42
C GLY A 105 6.31 7.99 5.18
N SER A 106 5.91 6.97 5.94
CA SER A 106 6.35 5.60 5.68
C SER A 106 5.45 4.91 4.65
N LEU A 107 5.97 3.89 3.99
CA LEU A 107 5.24 3.07 3.03
C LEU A 107 5.14 1.64 3.52
N LEU A 108 3.95 1.06 3.43
CA LEU A 108 3.77 -0.38 3.58
C LEU A 108 3.24 -0.98 2.29
N ILE A 109 3.96 -1.96 1.74
CA ILE A 109 3.55 -2.66 0.52
C ILE A 109 3.10 -4.09 0.83
N VAL A 110 1.83 -4.39 0.63
CA VAL A 110 1.23 -5.70 0.90
C VAL A 110 0.91 -6.43 -0.42
N PRO A 111 1.50 -7.61 -0.68
CA PRO A 111 1.12 -8.40 -1.85
C PRO A 111 -0.29 -8.93 -1.65
N GLN A 112 -1.21 -8.64 -2.57
CA GLN A 112 -2.62 -8.98 -2.45
C GLN A 112 -3.19 -9.50 -3.77
N ALA A 113 -2.82 -10.73 -4.14
CA ALA A 113 -3.30 -11.38 -5.36
C ALA A 113 -4.84 -11.52 -5.42
N THR A 114 -5.52 -11.49 -4.27
CA THR A 114 -6.97 -11.63 -4.21
C THR A 114 -7.74 -10.47 -4.84
N LEU A 115 -7.10 -9.30 -5.03
CA LEU A 115 -7.71 -8.17 -5.73
C LEU A 115 -8.11 -8.51 -7.18
N GLY A 116 -7.40 -9.45 -7.80
CA GLY A 116 -7.69 -9.93 -9.15
C GLY A 116 -8.89 -10.87 -9.27
N GLY A 117 -9.56 -11.16 -8.16
CA GLY A 117 -10.68 -12.09 -8.11
C GLY A 117 -11.90 -11.61 -8.90
N ARG A 118 -12.50 -12.52 -9.66
CA ARG A 118 -13.79 -12.34 -10.32
C ARG A 118 -14.81 -13.33 -9.76
N ASN A 119 -16.06 -12.91 -9.62
CA ASN A 119 -17.13 -13.79 -9.15
C ASN A 119 -17.52 -14.82 -10.22
N LYS A 120 -17.69 -16.08 -9.80
CA LYS A 120 -18.34 -17.13 -10.61
C LYS A 120 -19.24 -17.98 -9.72
N GLY A 121 -20.55 -17.76 -9.84
CA GLY A 121 -21.52 -18.38 -8.94
C GLY A 121 -21.25 -17.98 -7.48
N ARG A 122 -20.94 -18.97 -6.64
CA ARG A 122 -20.64 -18.80 -5.21
C ARG A 122 -19.13 -18.78 -4.88
N ALA A 123 -18.26 -18.75 -5.91
CA ALA A 123 -16.81 -18.80 -5.75
C ALA A 123 -16.13 -17.60 -6.43
N MET A 124 -14.89 -17.32 -6.02
CA MET A 124 -14.00 -16.36 -6.68
C MET A 124 -13.03 -17.10 -7.60
N GLN A 125 -12.75 -16.52 -8.77
CA GLN A 125 -11.78 -17.04 -9.74
C GLN A 125 -10.66 -16.04 -10.00
N TYR A 126 -9.46 -16.56 -10.25
CA TYR A 126 -8.23 -15.76 -10.38
C TYR A 126 -7.51 -16.03 -11.70
N HIS A 127 -8.25 -16.35 -12.76
CA HIS A 127 -7.68 -16.75 -14.06
C HIS A 127 -6.77 -15.69 -14.70
N ASN A 128 -7.01 -14.41 -14.38
CA ASN A 128 -6.23 -13.29 -14.92
C ASN A 128 -5.00 -12.96 -14.08
N ASN A 129 -4.83 -13.56 -12.91
CA ASN A 129 -3.67 -13.30 -12.07
C ASN A 129 -2.39 -13.80 -12.75
N ILE A 130 -1.32 -13.06 -12.52
CA ILE A 130 0.01 -13.48 -12.93
C ILE A 130 0.41 -14.79 -12.24
N ASN A 131 1.33 -15.55 -12.85
CA ASN A 131 1.89 -16.74 -12.20
C ASN A 131 2.77 -16.34 -10.99
N LYS A 132 3.02 -17.29 -10.09
CA LYS A 132 3.66 -17.02 -8.78
C LYS A 132 5.09 -16.50 -8.93
N GLU A 133 5.87 -17.10 -9.82
CA GLU A 133 7.29 -16.81 -10.01
C GLU A 133 7.47 -15.40 -10.59
N GLU A 134 6.70 -15.06 -11.61
CA GLU A 134 6.73 -13.75 -12.25
C GLU A 134 6.12 -12.68 -11.34
N GLY A 135 5.06 -13.02 -10.61
CA GLY A 135 4.46 -12.12 -9.62
C GLY A 135 5.42 -11.77 -8.49
N LEU A 136 6.20 -12.74 -7.99
CA LEU A 136 7.27 -12.49 -7.03
C LEU A 136 8.33 -11.58 -7.61
N ARG A 137 8.77 -11.85 -8.85
CA ARG A 137 9.79 -11.06 -9.54
C ARG A 137 9.38 -9.58 -9.70
N LEU A 138 8.15 -9.33 -10.16
CA LEU A 138 7.60 -7.97 -10.29
C LEU A 138 7.39 -7.30 -8.93
N TYR A 139 6.90 -8.05 -7.94
CA TYR A 139 6.72 -7.54 -6.59
C TYR A 139 8.05 -7.08 -5.96
N SER A 140 9.09 -7.90 -6.02
CA SER A 140 10.42 -7.54 -5.50
C SER A 140 11.00 -6.31 -6.20
N LYS A 141 10.85 -6.20 -7.53
CA LYS A 141 11.27 -5.02 -8.29
C LYS A 141 10.46 -3.77 -7.91
N PHE A 142 9.14 -3.91 -7.74
CA PHE A 142 8.26 -2.82 -7.31
C PHE A 142 8.68 -2.26 -5.94
N VAL A 143 8.90 -3.15 -4.96
CA VAL A 143 9.36 -2.76 -3.62
C VAL A 143 10.69 -2.00 -3.70
N SER A 144 11.67 -2.54 -4.44
CA SER A 144 12.99 -1.91 -4.59
C SER A 144 12.92 -0.53 -5.25
N LEU A 145 12.04 -0.35 -6.25
CA LEU A 145 11.81 0.95 -6.88
C LEU A 145 11.15 1.95 -5.92
N CYS A 146 10.15 1.51 -5.14
CA CYS A 146 9.54 2.35 -4.11
C CYS A 146 10.57 2.81 -3.06
N GLU A 147 11.41 1.91 -2.58
CA GLU A 147 12.51 2.23 -1.64
C GLU A 147 13.44 3.29 -2.23
N LYS A 148 13.90 3.08 -3.47
CA LYS A 148 14.82 4.00 -4.14
C LYS A 148 14.21 5.38 -4.32
N GLU A 149 12.98 5.48 -4.83
CA GLU A 149 12.33 6.77 -5.08
C GLU A 149 12.01 7.50 -3.78
N LEU A 150 11.52 6.78 -2.76
CA LEU A 150 11.15 7.40 -1.50
C LEU A 150 12.38 7.90 -0.72
N VAL A 151 13.49 7.15 -0.72
CA VAL A 151 14.76 7.60 -0.13
C VAL A 151 15.32 8.81 -0.88
N ALA A 152 15.25 8.82 -2.22
CA ALA A 152 15.68 9.97 -3.01
C ALA A 152 14.85 11.23 -2.72
N ALA A 153 13.52 11.09 -2.58
CA ALA A 153 12.64 12.19 -2.21
C ALA A 153 12.91 12.71 -0.79
N ALA A 154 13.17 11.81 0.15
CA ALA A 154 13.53 12.17 1.53
C ALA A 154 14.86 12.92 1.59
N ALA A 155 15.87 12.52 0.80
CA ALA A 155 17.17 13.20 0.75
C ALA A 155 17.08 14.60 0.12
N ALA A 156 16.17 14.79 -0.84
CA ALA A 156 15.94 16.09 -1.48
C ALA A 156 15.15 17.07 -0.58
N SER A 157 14.35 16.53 0.34
CA SER A 157 13.55 17.31 1.29
C SER A 157 14.38 17.58 2.55
N ALA A 158 14.80 18.83 2.78
CA ALA A 158 15.66 19.22 3.92
C ALA A 158 15.01 19.09 5.32
N THR A 159 14.01 18.21 5.49
CA THR A 159 13.28 17.99 6.74
C THR A 159 14.00 16.94 7.58
N SER A 160 14.98 17.42 8.33
CA SER A 160 15.75 16.66 9.32
C SER A 160 14.86 16.11 10.44
N GLY A 161 14.76 14.78 10.55
CA GLY A 161 14.48 14.12 11.85
C GLY A 161 13.53 12.92 11.84
N ALA A 162 12.70 12.74 10.81
CA ALA A 162 11.75 11.63 10.78
C ALA A 162 12.18 10.54 9.78
N GLU A 163 12.28 9.31 10.28
CA GLU A 163 12.73 8.15 9.50
C GLU A 163 11.65 7.75 8.47
N VAL A 164 11.97 7.95 7.20
CA VAL A 164 11.17 7.47 6.08
C VAL A 164 11.50 5.99 5.88
N THR A 165 10.51 5.11 6.12
CA THR A 165 10.69 3.67 6.01
C THR A 165 9.78 3.06 4.96
N VAL A 166 10.31 2.12 4.17
CA VAL A 166 9.50 1.20 3.39
C VAL A 166 9.50 -0.14 4.10
N LYS A 167 8.32 -0.64 4.42
CA LYS A 167 8.08 -1.99 4.92
C LYS A 167 7.26 -2.73 3.88
N HIS A 168 7.41 -4.04 3.80
CA HIS A 168 6.71 -4.80 2.80
C HIS A 168 6.39 -6.21 3.29
N GLY A 169 5.33 -6.78 2.73
CA GLY A 169 4.92 -8.13 3.02
C GLY A 169 5.84 -9.18 2.43
N THR A 170 5.89 -10.36 3.06
CA THR A 170 6.54 -11.51 2.43
C THR A 170 5.60 -12.08 1.39
N TYR A 171 6.03 -12.07 0.13
CA TYR A 171 5.23 -12.58 -0.98
C TYR A 171 4.95 -14.08 -0.80
N GLY A 172 3.70 -14.48 -1.00
CA GLY A 172 3.26 -15.87 -0.83
C GLY A 172 2.86 -16.24 0.61
N ASN A 173 3.16 -15.41 1.61
CA ASN A 173 2.73 -15.65 2.99
C ASN A 173 1.32 -15.12 3.24
N ARG A 174 0.73 -15.56 4.36
CA ARG A 174 -0.50 -14.98 4.89
C ARG A 174 -0.22 -13.58 5.42
N GLN A 175 -0.89 -12.59 4.84
CA GLN A 175 -0.78 -11.19 5.26
C GLN A 175 -1.73 -10.97 6.45
N VAL A 176 -1.23 -11.08 7.68
CA VAL A 176 -1.98 -10.71 8.88
C VAL A 176 -1.77 -9.21 9.13
N LEU A 177 -2.84 -8.48 9.39
CA LEU A 177 -2.80 -7.03 9.34
C LEU A 177 -3.74 -6.41 10.37
N GLN A 178 -3.24 -5.40 11.07
CA GLN A 178 -4.04 -4.45 11.85
C GLN A 178 -3.86 -3.06 11.25
N LEU A 179 -4.95 -2.38 10.95
CA LEU A 179 -4.92 -1.01 10.48
C LEU A 179 -5.65 -0.14 11.49
N ASP A 180 -4.97 0.89 11.97
CA ASP A 180 -5.58 1.98 12.71
C ASP A 180 -5.61 3.22 11.82
N THR A 181 -6.80 3.72 11.52
CA THR A 181 -7.01 4.76 10.51
C THR A 181 -8.08 5.74 10.98
N ASN A 182 -7.87 7.04 10.82
CA ASN A 182 -8.90 8.07 11.06
C ASN A 182 -9.83 8.26 9.85
N GLY A 183 -10.35 7.16 9.30
CA GLY A 183 -11.11 7.15 8.05
C GLY A 183 -10.21 6.74 6.87
N PRO A 184 -10.29 5.50 6.38
CA PRO A 184 -9.42 5.05 5.30
C PRO A 184 -9.85 5.75 4.00
N TYR A 185 -9.00 6.66 3.51
CA TYR A 185 -9.23 7.39 2.26
C TYR A 185 -8.89 6.51 1.04
N THR A 186 -9.57 5.37 0.92
CA THR A 186 -9.19 4.29 0.01
C THR A 186 -9.37 4.65 -1.46
N HIS A 187 -8.36 4.35 -2.28
CA HIS A 187 -8.38 4.56 -3.73
C HIS A 187 -8.03 3.27 -4.48
N LEU A 188 -8.63 3.08 -5.65
CA LEU A 188 -8.35 1.99 -6.57
C LEU A 188 -7.68 2.55 -7.83
N MET A 189 -6.60 1.93 -8.27
CA MET A 189 -5.88 2.34 -9.47
C MET A 189 -5.46 1.16 -10.32
N ASP A 190 -5.52 1.38 -11.63
CA ASP A 190 -5.19 0.39 -12.65
C ASP A 190 -4.02 0.89 -13.49
N PHE A 191 -3.16 -0.04 -13.90
CA PHE A 191 -2.02 0.22 -14.76
C PHE A 191 -1.93 -0.80 -15.90
#